data_AF-A0A535D6A3-F1
#
_entry.id   AF-A0A535D6A3-F1
#
_cell.length_a   1.000
_cell.length_b   1.000
_cell.length_c   1.000
_cell.angle_alpha   90.00
_cell.angle_beta   90.00
_cell.angle_gamma   90.00
#
_symmetry.space_group_name_H-M   'P 1'
#
loop_
_entity.id
_entity.type
_entity.pdbx_description
1 polymer ?
#
loop_
_entity_poly.entity_id
_entity_poly.type
_entity_poly.pdbx_seq_one_letter_code
_entity_poly.pdbx_strand_id
1 'polypeptide(L)'
;MSWGAFPGHTMDDIQSGTGVVHNSLLFDKPEKSVVRAPFYPYPRSLAHGTATMLPTPPWFITHRRAHKVVERLTRFEADHALRHVPGIFIAALRS
;
A
#
# COMPACT_ATOMS: atom_id res chain seq x y z
N MET A 1 8.22 5.54 -1.56
CA MET A 1 8.39 6.18 -2.87
C MET A 1 8.24 7.65 -2.64
N SER A 2 9.23 8.45 -2.99
CA SER A 2 9.15 9.90 -2.82
C SER A 2 8.19 10.51 -3.82
N TRP A 3 7.37 11.48 -3.40
CA TRP A 3 6.61 12.34 -4.30
C TRP A 3 6.94 13.81 -4.01
N GLY A 4 7.46 14.51 -5.03
CA GLY A 4 7.84 15.92 -4.99
C GLY A 4 8.48 16.36 -6.32
N ALA A 5 8.79 17.64 -6.44
CA ALA A 5 9.47 18.20 -7.61
C ALA A 5 10.84 17.60 -7.87
N PHE A 6 11.16 17.43 -9.15
CA PHE A 6 12.51 17.06 -9.58
C PHE A 6 13.50 18.16 -9.15
N PRO A 7 14.72 17.79 -8.71
CA PRO A 7 15.72 18.78 -8.32
C PRO A 7 16.01 19.81 -9.43
N GLY A 8 15.84 21.10 -9.13
CA GLY A 8 16.12 22.20 -10.06
C GLY A 8 14.88 22.90 -10.64
N HIS A 9 13.67 22.43 -10.36
CA HIS A 9 12.44 23.14 -10.73
C HIS A 9 12.26 24.44 -9.93
N THR A 10 11.79 25.51 -10.60
CA THR A 10 11.47 26.80 -9.97
C THR A 10 10.13 26.72 -9.25
N MET A 11 9.84 27.66 -8.33
CA MET A 11 8.55 27.68 -7.62
C MET A 11 7.34 27.85 -8.55
N ASP A 12 7.55 28.53 -9.69
CA ASP A 12 6.51 28.78 -10.68
C ASP A 12 6.27 27.59 -11.63
N ASP A 13 7.13 26.56 -11.61
CA ASP A 13 7.04 25.37 -12.47
C ASP A 13 7.33 24.06 -11.72
N ILE A 14 6.88 23.95 -10.47
CA ILE A 14 7.13 22.76 -9.61
C ILE A 14 6.43 21.49 -10.12
N GLN A 15 5.25 21.62 -10.74
CA GLN A 15 4.38 20.55 -11.28
C GLN A 15 3.97 19.39 -10.36
N SER A 16 4.54 19.25 -9.16
CA SER A 16 4.37 18.07 -8.29
C SER A 16 4.46 18.34 -6.78
N GLY A 17 4.51 19.61 -6.36
CA GLY A 17 4.46 20.08 -4.97
C GLY A 17 5.81 20.53 -4.38
N THR A 18 5.77 21.46 -3.41
CA THR A 18 6.94 21.94 -2.67
C THR A 18 7.35 20.93 -1.60
N GLY A 19 8.56 20.37 -1.71
CA GLY A 19 9.08 19.36 -0.78
C GLY A 19 8.84 17.93 -1.25
N VAL A 20 9.06 16.95 -0.37
CA VAL A 20 8.96 15.53 -0.69
C VAL A 20 8.20 14.77 0.39
N VAL A 21 7.14 14.06 0.00
CA VAL A 21 6.42 13.12 0.90
C VAL A 21 6.85 11.67 0.65
N HIS A 22 6.59 10.78 1.62
CA HIS A 22 6.92 9.34 1.53
C HIS A 22 8.42 9.03 1.26
N ASN A 23 9.28 9.89 1.79
CA ASN A 23 10.74 9.80 1.78
C ASN A 23 11.27 9.18 3.10
N SER A 24 11.02 7.89 3.31
CA SER A 24 11.36 7.20 4.56
C SER A 24 12.85 7.22 4.91
N LEU A 25 13.72 7.40 3.91
CA LEU A 25 15.18 7.46 4.07
C LEU A 25 15.71 8.90 4.14
N LEU A 26 14.82 9.91 4.13
CA LEU A 26 15.15 11.33 4.27
C LEU A 26 16.21 11.84 3.27
N PHE A 27 16.18 11.34 2.03
CA PHE A 27 17.05 11.86 0.97
C PHE A 27 16.74 13.33 0.68
N ASP A 28 17.77 14.17 0.57
CA ASP A 28 17.60 15.62 0.36
C ASP A 28 16.95 15.95 -1.00
N LYS A 29 17.46 15.36 -2.08
CA LYS A 29 17.04 15.65 -3.47
C LYS A 29 16.81 14.37 -4.27
N PRO A 30 15.71 13.63 -4.00
CA PRO A 30 15.43 12.39 -4.70
C PRO A 30 15.04 12.67 -6.16
N GLU A 31 15.87 12.20 -7.09
CA GLU A 31 15.65 12.35 -8.53
C GLU A 31 14.73 11.26 -9.12
N LYS A 32 14.73 10.07 -8.51
CA LYS A 32 14.00 8.90 -9.05
C LYS A 32 13.59 7.92 -7.96
N SER A 33 12.33 7.49 -8.02
CA SER A 33 11.81 6.35 -7.26
C SER A 33 11.55 5.18 -8.20
N VAL A 34 12.14 4.01 -7.93
CA VAL A 34 11.86 2.76 -8.65
C VAL A 34 11.10 1.81 -7.73
N VAL A 35 9.85 1.50 -8.09
CA VAL A 35 9.05 0.50 -7.38
C VAL A 35 9.10 -0.81 -8.15
N ARG A 36 9.49 -1.89 -7.46
CA ARG A 36 9.41 -3.25 -7.98
C ARG A 36 8.28 -3.97 -7.27
N ALA A 37 7.31 -4.47 -8.03
CA ALA A 37 6.21 -5.26 -7.50
C ALA A 37 5.82 -6.35 -8.52
N PRO A 38 5.28 -7.49 -8.05
CA PRO A 38 4.68 -8.49 -8.91
C PRO A 38 3.55 -7.91 -9.78
N PHE A 39 3.49 -8.33 -11.05
CA PHE A 39 2.47 -7.84 -12.00
C PHE A 39 1.12 -8.59 -11.92
N TYR A 40 1.02 -9.58 -11.04
CA TYR A 40 -0.16 -10.42 -10.89
C TYR A 40 -0.68 -10.33 -9.44
N PRO A 41 -1.75 -9.57 -9.16
CA PRO A 41 -2.43 -9.67 -7.88
C PRO A 41 -3.21 -10.99 -7.76
N TYR A 42 -3.54 -11.39 -6.53
CA TYR A 42 -4.42 -12.53 -6.28
C TYR A 42 -5.73 -12.42 -7.08
N PRO A 43 -6.23 -13.52 -7.68
CA PRO A 43 -5.72 -14.90 -7.60
C PRO A 43 -4.67 -15.28 -8.65
N ARG A 44 -4.31 -14.39 -9.57
CA ARG A 44 -3.37 -14.70 -10.65
C ARG A 44 -1.96 -15.00 -10.13
N SER A 45 -1.55 -14.41 -9.00
CA SER A 45 -0.27 -14.73 -8.36
C SER A 45 -0.11 -16.22 -8.06
N LEU A 46 -1.17 -16.89 -7.57
CA LEU A 46 -1.16 -18.34 -7.32
C LEU A 46 -0.99 -19.15 -8.61
N ALA A 47 -1.67 -18.75 -9.69
CA ALA A 47 -1.54 -19.41 -10.99
C ALA A 47 -0.12 -19.30 -11.57
N HIS A 48 0.62 -18.25 -11.20
CA HIS A 48 2.02 -18.04 -11.56
C HIS A 48 3.03 -18.56 -10.50
N GLY A 49 2.58 -19.39 -9.57
CA GLY A 49 3.44 -20.02 -8.55
C GLY A 49 4.05 -19.04 -7.55
N THR A 50 3.51 -17.83 -7.43
CA THR A 50 4.03 -16.80 -6.53
C THR A 50 3.02 -16.49 -5.41
N ALA A 51 3.45 -16.59 -4.16
CA ALA A 51 2.61 -16.27 -3.01
C ALA A 51 2.54 -14.76 -2.71
N THR A 52 2.31 -13.94 -3.73
CA THR A 52 2.36 -12.47 -3.62
C THR A 52 0.97 -11.85 -3.64
N MET A 53 0.82 -10.73 -2.91
CA MET A 53 -0.46 -10.01 -2.79
C MET A 53 -1.61 -10.92 -2.34
N LEU A 54 -1.34 -11.77 -1.33
CA LEU A 54 -2.27 -12.73 -0.73
C LEU A 54 -2.60 -12.35 0.71
N PRO A 55 -3.89 -12.30 1.10
CA PRO A 55 -5.08 -12.18 0.23
C PRO A 55 -5.04 -10.88 -0.58
N THR A 56 -6.05 -10.62 -1.43
CA THR A 56 -6.17 -9.30 -2.09
C THR A 56 -5.98 -8.21 -1.04
N PRO A 57 -5.09 -7.23 -1.25
CA PRO A 57 -4.89 -6.18 -0.25
C PRO A 57 -6.13 -5.27 -0.13
N PRO A 58 -6.49 -4.78 1.07
CA PRO A 58 -7.73 -4.00 1.26
C PRO A 58 -7.71 -2.62 0.58
N TRP A 59 -6.53 -2.11 0.19
CA TRP A 59 -6.42 -0.87 -0.58
C TRP A 59 -6.61 -1.08 -2.10
N PHE A 60 -6.80 -2.32 -2.56
CA PHE A 60 -7.16 -2.56 -3.95
C PHE A 60 -8.64 -2.25 -4.15
N ILE A 61 -8.95 -1.44 -5.17
CA ILE A 61 -10.33 -1.07 -5.49
C ILE A 61 -11.23 -2.28 -5.83
N THR A 62 -10.62 -3.40 -6.23
CA THR A 62 -11.30 -4.66 -6.53
C THR A 62 -11.68 -5.47 -5.29
N HIS A 63 -11.20 -5.12 -4.09
CA HIS A 63 -11.52 -5.85 -2.86
C HIS A 63 -12.87 -5.41 -2.30
N ARG A 64 -13.94 -6.15 -2.58
CA ARG A 64 -15.33 -5.75 -2.24
C ARG A 64 -15.56 -5.61 -0.73
N ARG A 65 -14.84 -6.41 0.06
CA ARG A 65 -14.89 -6.38 1.53
C ARG A 65 -13.81 -5.53 2.21
N ALA A 66 -13.13 -4.63 1.49
CA ALA A 66 -12.07 -3.78 2.05
C ALA A 66 -12.49 -3.09 3.36
N HIS A 67 -13.68 -2.47 3.38
CA HIS A 67 -14.24 -1.80 4.56
C HIS A 67 -14.36 -2.72 5.79
N LYS A 68 -14.70 -4.01 5.61
CA LYS A 68 -14.79 -4.99 6.70
C LYS A 68 -13.43 -5.46 7.21
N VAL A 69 -12.43 -5.48 6.34
CA VAL A 69 -11.04 -5.77 6.71
C VAL A 69 -10.48 -4.60 7.52
N VAL A 70 -10.63 -3.37 7.02
CA VAL A 70 -10.19 -2.15 7.70
C VAL A 70 -10.89 -2.00 9.06
N GLU A 71 -12.21 -2.19 9.14
CA GLU A 71 -12.96 -2.17 10.42
C GLU A 71 -12.35 -3.11 11.47
N ARG A 72 -11.95 -4.32 11.06
CA ARG A 72 -11.36 -5.31 11.97
C ARG A 72 -9.91 -5.01 12.30
N LEU A 73 -9.14 -4.47 11.34
CA LEU A 73 -7.78 -4.00 11.57
C LEU A 73 -7.79 -2.85 12.59
N THR A 74 -8.73 -1.91 12.51
CA THR A 74 -8.87 -0.85 13.51
C THR A 74 -9.16 -1.40 14.90
N ARG A 75 -10.01 -2.43 15.02
CA ARG A 75 -10.26 -3.08 16.32
C ARG A 75 -9.05 -3.82 16.86
N PHE A 76 -8.28 -4.47 15.99
CA PHE A 76 -7.01 -5.08 16.36
C PHE A 76 -6.00 -4.01 16.82
N GLU A 77 -5.87 -2.89 16.10
CA GLU A 77 -4.94 -1.82 16.49
C GLU A 77 -5.30 -1.18 17.83
N ALA A 78 -6.59 -1.20 18.21
CA ALA A 78 -7.06 -0.62 19.46
C ALA A 78 -6.60 -1.38 20.72
N ASP A 79 -6.42 -2.70 20.66
CA ASP A 79 -6.08 -3.52 21.83
C ASP A 79 -5.00 -4.60 21.59
N HIS A 80 -4.49 -4.70 20.36
CA HIS A 80 -3.56 -5.70 19.85
C HIS A 80 -3.93 -7.15 20.18
N ALA A 81 -5.22 -7.42 20.46
CA ALA A 81 -5.64 -8.72 20.92
C ALA A 81 -5.70 -9.73 19.77
N LEU A 82 -5.01 -10.86 19.94
CA LEU A 82 -4.94 -11.94 18.94
C LEU A 82 -6.31 -12.52 18.57
N ARG A 83 -7.34 -12.34 19.42
CA ARG A 83 -8.73 -12.76 19.13
C ARG A 83 -9.32 -12.10 17.87
N HIS A 84 -8.83 -10.94 17.47
CA HIS A 84 -9.31 -10.24 16.27
C HIS A 84 -8.72 -10.83 14.97
N VAL A 85 -7.58 -11.50 15.07
CA VAL A 85 -6.80 -11.99 13.93
C VAL A 85 -7.61 -12.95 13.03
N PRO A 86 -8.31 -13.98 13.55
CA PRO A 86 -9.12 -14.86 12.72
C PRO A 86 -10.20 -14.11 11.92
N GLY A 87 -10.82 -13.10 12.54
CA GLY A 87 -11.84 -12.28 11.89
C GLY A 87 -11.29 -11.48 10.72
N ILE A 88 -10.07 -10.95 10.83
CA ILE A 88 -9.39 -10.21 9.77
C ILE A 88 -9.13 -11.13 8.57
N PHE A 89 -8.56 -12.31 8.80
CA PHE A 89 -8.27 -13.28 7.74
C PHE A 89 -9.54 -13.76 7.02
N ILE A 90 -10.61 -14.07 7.77
CA ILE A 90 -11.89 -14.48 7.17
C ILE A 90 -12.49 -13.36 6.31
N ALA A 91 -12.35 -12.09 6.72
CA ALA A 91 -12.84 -10.97 5.94
C ALA A 91 -11.99 -10.74 4.67
N ALA A 92 -10.67 -10.90 4.78
CA ALA A 92 -9.72 -10.64 3.70
C ALA A 92 -9.72 -11.75 2.62
N LEU A 93 -9.94 -13.01 3.00
CA LEU A 93 -10.07 -14.13 2.04
C LEU A 93 -11.38 -14.11 1.23
N ARG A 94 -12.32 -13.23 1.57
CA ARG A 94 -13.65 -13.15 0.92
C ARG A 94 -13.78 -11.89 0.05
N SER A 95 -12.74 -11.57 -0.72
CA SER A 95 -12.62 -10.33 -1.53
C SER A 95 -13.62 -10.21 -2.68
#